data_AF-A0A966N4W7-F1
#
_entry.id   AF-A0A966N4W7-F1
#
_cell.length_a   1.000
_cell.length_b   1.000
_cell.length_c   1.000
_cell.angle_alpha   90.00
_cell.angle_beta   90.00
_cell.angle_gamma   90.00
#
_symmetry.space_group_name_H-M   'P 1'
#
loop_
_entity.id
_entity.type
_entity.pdbx_description
1 polymer ?
#
loop_
_entity_poly.entity_id
_entity_poly.type
_entity_poly.pdbx_seq_one_letter_code
_entity_poly.pdbx_strand_id
1 'polypeptide(L)'
;DVTDPSMPRGIRVTSPAHPASRRPAPRATSAGGGKGVRRGPERYSRAEILDTTGVDDSTLAALEKIKLVRPRMLGSEAVYTVNDRDIVHLAGRLTALGIEPRLLMQWRLSAEREADLFAPLVARAASERRDSAAGDAEKLLDDLLSLGEELRRVILRNLTGHLRQPE
;
A
#
# COMPACT_ATOMS: atom_id res chain seq x y z
N ASP A 1 -7.53 -14.66 57.93
CA ASP A 1 -8.66 -15.60 57.94
C ASP A 1 -9.95 -14.79 58.11
N VAL A 2 -11.05 -15.26 57.53
CA VAL A 2 -12.36 -14.58 57.39
C VAL A 2 -12.50 -13.66 56.16
N THR A 3 -12.77 -14.35 55.07
CA THR A 3 -13.44 -13.94 53.83
C THR A 3 -14.96 -13.91 54.05
N ASP A 4 -15.66 -12.85 53.62
CA ASP A 4 -16.87 -12.88 52.75
C ASP A 4 -17.29 -11.41 52.45
N PRO A 5 -17.83 -11.06 51.26
CA PRO A 5 -19.25 -11.33 51.01
C PRO A 5 -19.58 -11.78 49.57
N SER A 6 -20.31 -12.88 49.49
CA SER A 6 -21.58 -13.04 48.76
C SER A 6 -21.65 -12.55 47.31
N MET A 7 -21.66 -13.51 46.38
CA MET A 7 -22.45 -13.41 45.15
C MET A 7 -23.32 -14.66 44.99
N PRO A 8 -24.65 -14.51 44.88
CA PRO A 8 -25.50 -15.58 44.40
C PRO A 8 -25.96 -15.27 42.96
N ARG A 9 -25.84 -16.27 42.08
CA ARG A 9 -26.97 -16.88 41.35
C ARG A 9 -26.45 -17.65 40.14
N GLY A 10 -26.62 -18.97 40.21
CA GLY A 10 -26.39 -19.87 39.10
C GLY A 10 -27.35 -19.57 37.94
N ILE A 11 -26.79 -19.48 36.75
CA ILE A 11 -27.53 -19.49 35.50
C ILE A 11 -27.50 -20.92 34.97
N ARG A 12 -28.69 -21.55 34.95
CA ARG A 12 -28.95 -22.80 34.24
C ARG A 12 -28.68 -22.58 32.75
N VAL A 13 -27.76 -23.34 32.16
CA VAL A 13 -27.66 -23.50 30.71
C VAL A 13 -28.51 -24.70 30.31
N THR A 14 -29.71 -24.44 29.80
CA THR A 14 -30.49 -25.43 29.07
C THR A 14 -30.32 -25.17 27.57
N SER A 15 -29.46 -25.96 26.93
CA SER A 15 -29.70 -26.44 25.55
C SER A 15 -30.85 -27.46 25.61
N PRO A 16 -31.59 -27.83 24.54
CA PRO A 16 -31.27 -27.66 23.11
C PRO A 16 -32.48 -27.25 22.22
N ALA A 17 -32.21 -26.73 21.03
CA ALA A 17 -33.21 -26.74 19.95
C ALA A 17 -32.56 -27.01 18.59
N HIS A 18 -32.97 -28.14 18.04
CA HIS A 18 -32.65 -28.70 16.74
C HIS A 18 -33.29 -27.84 15.63
N PRO A 19 -32.56 -27.35 14.62
CA PRO A 19 -33.17 -27.03 13.34
C PRO A 19 -33.15 -28.30 12.48
N ALA A 20 -34.31 -28.95 12.39
CA ALA A 20 -34.61 -29.86 11.31
C ALA A 20 -34.66 -29.08 9.97
N SER A 21 -34.27 -29.77 8.90
CA SER A 21 -34.50 -29.40 7.50
C SER A 21 -33.61 -28.32 6.90
N ARG A 22 -32.38 -28.69 6.54
CA ARG A 22 -31.73 -28.14 5.34
C ARG A 22 -31.32 -29.25 4.38
N ARG A 23 -32.16 -29.43 3.37
CA ARG A 23 -31.98 -30.26 2.19
C ARG A 23 -30.71 -29.82 1.44
N PRO A 24 -29.74 -30.70 1.15
CA PRO A 24 -28.55 -30.29 0.40
C PRO A 24 -28.92 -30.11 -1.08
N ALA A 25 -28.61 -28.94 -1.62
CA ALA A 25 -28.67 -28.68 -3.06
C ALA A 25 -27.52 -29.41 -3.78
N PRO A 26 -27.73 -29.88 -5.03
CA PRO A 26 -26.69 -30.59 -5.77
C PRO A 26 -25.50 -29.68 -6.05
N ARG A 27 -24.32 -30.20 -5.73
CA ARG A 27 -23.01 -29.58 -5.92
C ARG A 27 -22.75 -29.47 -7.43
N ALA A 28 -22.85 -28.27 -7.98
CA ALA A 28 -22.38 -28.00 -9.33
C ALA A 28 -20.85 -28.14 -9.35
N THR A 29 -20.37 -29.24 -9.90
CA THR A 29 -18.98 -29.38 -10.35
C THR A 29 -18.79 -28.56 -11.61
N SER A 30 -18.49 -27.27 -11.46
CA SER A 30 -17.71 -26.58 -12.49
C SER A 30 -16.26 -26.62 -12.04
N ALA A 31 -15.60 -27.71 -12.43
CA ALA A 31 -14.15 -27.78 -12.50
C ALA A 31 -13.67 -26.80 -13.59
N GLY A 32 -13.71 -25.51 -13.26
CA GLY A 32 -12.99 -24.47 -13.96
C GLY A 32 -11.62 -24.34 -13.32
N GLY A 33 -10.80 -25.37 -13.48
CA GLY A 33 -9.37 -25.34 -13.20
C GLY A 33 -8.68 -24.41 -14.19
N GLY A 34 -9.00 -23.12 -14.13
CA GLY A 34 -8.19 -22.08 -14.73
C GLY A 34 -6.92 -22.01 -13.91
N LYS A 35 -5.89 -22.75 -14.36
CA LYS A 35 -4.50 -22.60 -13.93
C LYS A 35 -4.28 -21.16 -13.52
N GLY A 36 -3.92 -20.94 -12.25
CA GLY A 36 -3.31 -19.68 -11.82
C GLY A 36 -2.08 -19.47 -12.68
N VAL A 37 -2.26 -18.85 -13.84
CA VAL A 37 -1.18 -18.18 -14.55
C VAL A 37 -0.68 -17.21 -13.51
N ARG A 38 0.50 -17.49 -12.96
CA ARG A 38 1.22 -16.47 -12.20
C ARG A 38 1.40 -15.34 -13.20
N ARG A 39 0.47 -14.38 -13.18
CA ARG A 39 0.50 -13.21 -14.03
C ARG A 39 1.83 -12.59 -13.64
N GLY A 40 2.78 -12.58 -14.56
CA GLY A 40 4.05 -11.90 -14.32
C GLY A 40 3.75 -10.49 -13.83
N PRO A 41 4.66 -9.85 -13.07
CA PRO A 41 4.44 -8.50 -12.59
C PRO A 41 3.96 -7.65 -13.76
N GLU A 42 2.80 -7.02 -13.59
CA GLU A 42 2.13 -6.29 -14.67
C GLU A 42 3.06 -5.19 -15.17
N ARG A 43 3.18 -5.12 -16.49
CA ARG A 43 4.12 -4.26 -17.21
C ARG A 43 3.33 -3.41 -18.17
N TYR A 44 3.72 -2.15 -18.25
CA TYR A 44 3.11 -1.16 -19.11
C TYR A 44 4.17 -0.66 -20.09
N SER A 45 3.81 -0.53 -21.36
CA SER A 45 4.53 0.25 -22.36
C SER A 45 4.32 1.74 -22.09
N ARG A 46 5.13 2.60 -22.72
CA ARG A 46 4.93 4.06 -22.64
C ARG A 46 3.53 4.47 -23.11
N ALA A 47 3.04 3.90 -24.20
CA ALA A 47 1.71 4.20 -24.73
C ALA A 47 0.60 3.83 -23.74
N GLU A 48 0.70 2.65 -23.09
CA GLU A 48 -0.25 2.23 -22.06
C GLU A 48 -0.18 3.12 -20.81
N ILE A 49 0.99 3.63 -20.43
CA ILE A 49 1.08 4.62 -19.34
C ILE A 49 0.29 5.87 -19.70
N LEU A 50 0.52 6.46 -20.88
CA LEU A 50 -0.17 7.68 -21.30
C LEU A 50 -1.69 7.47 -21.33
N ASP A 51 -2.14 6.35 -21.91
CA ASP A 51 -3.56 6.00 -22.00
C ASP A 51 -4.22 5.78 -20.61
N THR A 52 -3.58 4.98 -19.75
CA THR A 52 -4.18 4.60 -18.44
C THR A 52 -4.11 5.71 -17.39
N THR A 53 -3.13 6.60 -17.47
CA THR A 53 -2.94 7.66 -16.47
C THR A 53 -3.48 9.01 -16.91
N GLY A 54 -3.64 9.22 -18.22
CA GLY A 54 -4.15 10.46 -18.81
C GLY A 54 -3.14 11.62 -18.82
N VAL A 55 -1.86 11.39 -18.50
CA VAL A 55 -0.82 12.41 -18.69
C VAL A 55 -0.38 12.49 -20.14
N ASP A 56 0.11 13.66 -20.55
CA ASP A 56 0.72 13.85 -21.85
C ASP A 56 2.20 13.38 -21.85
N ASP A 57 2.74 13.20 -23.06
CA ASP A 57 4.11 12.72 -23.25
C ASP A 57 5.15 13.67 -22.64
N SER A 58 4.85 14.97 -22.64
CA SER A 58 5.74 16.01 -22.10
C SER A 58 5.87 15.91 -20.57
N THR A 59 4.75 15.68 -19.86
CA THR A 59 4.76 15.45 -18.41
C THR A 59 5.50 14.17 -18.08
N LEU A 60 5.23 13.07 -18.79
CA LEU A 60 5.92 11.80 -18.55
C LEU A 60 7.45 11.95 -18.73
N ALA A 61 7.89 12.61 -19.80
CA ALA A 61 9.30 12.91 -20.04
C ALA A 61 9.92 13.77 -18.92
N ALA A 62 9.17 14.74 -18.38
CA ALA A 62 9.63 15.55 -17.26
C ALA A 62 9.81 14.72 -15.97
N LEU A 63 8.90 13.78 -15.69
CA LEU A 63 8.97 12.88 -14.53
C LEU A 63 10.15 11.90 -14.62
N GLU A 64 10.44 11.42 -15.83
CA GLU A 64 11.63 10.58 -16.11
C GLU A 64 12.93 11.37 -15.92
N LYS A 65 12.97 12.62 -16.40
CA LYS A 65 14.14 13.49 -16.29
C LYS A 65 14.53 13.76 -14.84
N ILE A 66 13.56 13.97 -13.96
CA ILE A 66 13.81 14.15 -12.52
C ILE A 66 13.95 12.81 -11.76
N LYS A 67 13.91 11.68 -12.49
CA LYS A 67 14.02 10.32 -11.97
C LYS A 67 12.96 9.97 -10.92
N LEU A 68 11.78 10.59 -11.00
CA LEU A 68 10.63 10.22 -10.18
C LEU A 68 10.06 8.86 -10.62
N VAL A 69 10.14 8.58 -11.92
CA VAL A 69 9.85 7.28 -12.52
C VAL A 69 11.07 6.87 -13.33
N ARG A 70 11.40 5.57 -13.34
CA ARG A 70 12.56 5.04 -14.06
C ARG A 70 12.15 3.82 -14.88
N PRO A 71 11.79 4.01 -16.16
CA PRO A 71 11.47 2.87 -17.01
C PRO A 71 12.67 1.93 -17.13
N ARG A 72 12.37 0.63 -17.19
CA ARG A 72 13.37 -0.39 -17.52
C ARG A 72 13.37 -0.61 -19.02
N MET A 73 14.55 -0.67 -19.63
CA MET A 73 14.66 -0.96 -21.06
C MET A 73 14.54 -2.47 -21.29
N LEU A 74 13.61 -2.88 -22.14
CA LEU A 74 13.50 -4.25 -22.65
C LEU A 74 13.79 -4.21 -24.16
N GLY A 75 15.06 -4.43 -24.51
CA GLY A 75 15.54 -4.17 -25.87
C GLY A 75 15.52 -2.66 -26.16
N SER A 76 14.72 -2.24 -27.13
CA SER A 76 14.55 -0.83 -27.52
C SER A 76 13.31 -0.17 -26.89
N GLU A 77 12.51 -0.91 -26.11
CA GLU A 77 11.25 -0.41 -25.55
C GLU A 77 11.37 -0.09 -24.06
N ALA A 78 10.75 1.02 -23.66
CA ALA A 78 10.61 1.42 -22.27
C ALA A 78 9.44 0.69 -21.62
N VAL A 79 9.71 -0.02 -20.53
CA VAL A 79 8.73 -0.78 -19.76
C VAL A 79 8.63 -0.25 -18.33
N TYR A 80 7.41 -0.03 -17.89
CA TYR A 80 7.04 0.51 -16.59
C TYR A 80 6.34 -0.56 -15.75
N THR A 81 6.47 -0.44 -14.43
CA THR A 81 5.77 -1.28 -13.45
C THR A 81 4.43 -0.66 -13.02
N VAL A 82 3.63 -1.41 -12.26
CA VAL A 82 2.40 -0.89 -11.62
C VAL A 82 2.70 0.33 -10.75
N ASN A 83 3.77 0.28 -9.95
CA ASN A 83 4.16 1.39 -9.09
C ASN A 83 4.56 2.63 -9.91
N ASP A 84 5.28 2.44 -11.02
CA ASP A 84 5.61 3.53 -11.93
C ASP A 84 4.34 4.19 -12.47
N ARG A 85 3.36 3.38 -12.89
CA ARG A 85 2.04 3.86 -13.36
C ARG A 85 1.31 4.67 -12.29
N ASP A 86 1.29 4.20 -11.04
CA ASP A 86 0.63 4.90 -9.95
C ASP A 86 1.33 6.22 -9.60
N ILE A 87 2.67 6.25 -9.63
CA ILE A 87 3.46 7.48 -9.47
C ILE A 87 3.12 8.48 -10.58
N VAL A 88 3.08 8.03 -11.84
CA VAL A 88 2.72 8.90 -12.99
C VAL A 88 1.31 9.45 -12.82
N HIS A 89 0.33 8.60 -12.47
CA HIS A 89 -1.05 9.03 -12.29
C HIS A 89 -1.19 10.10 -11.19
N LEU A 90 -0.56 9.90 -10.03
CA LEU A 90 -0.59 10.85 -8.91
C LEU A 90 0.14 12.15 -9.25
N ALA A 91 1.32 12.05 -9.88
CA ALA A 91 2.07 13.22 -10.34
C ALA A 91 1.27 14.03 -11.35
N GLY A 92 0.62 13.38 -12.31
CA GLY A 92 -0.27 14.02 -13.29
C GLY A 92 -1.37 14.84 -12.63
N ARG A 93 -2.02 14.28 -11.60
CA ARG A 93 -3.05 15.00 -10.85
C ARG A 93 -2.51 16.21 -10.09
N LEU A 94 -1.29 16.13 -9.54
CA LEU A 94 -0.64 17.28 -8.90
C LEU A 94 -0.28 18.35 -9.94
N THR A 95 0.21 17.96 -11.11
CA THR A 95 0.52 18.90 -12.19
C THR A 95 -0.72 19.61 -12.73
N ALA A 96 -1.86 18.91 -12.81
CA ALA A 96 -3.15 19.50 -13.18
C ALA A 96 -3.65 20.56 -12.16
N LEU A 97 -3.16 20.51 -10.91
CA LEU A 97 -3.40 21.52 -9.88
C LEU A 97 -2.36 22.66 -9.87
N GLY A 98 -1.44 22.67 -10.83
CA GLY A 98 -0.42 23.72 -10.98
C GLY A 98 0.93 23.42 -10.33
N ILE A 99 1.14 22.22 -9.79
CA ILE A 99 2.46 21.84 -9.24
C ILE A 99 3.40 21.43 -10.36
N GLU A 100 4.44 22.22 -10.60
CA GLU A 100 5.43 21.88 -11.63
C GLU A 100 6.17 20.56 -11.31
N PRO A 101 6.51 19.74 -12.34
CA PRO A 101 7.25 18.49 -12.13
C PRO A 101 8.55 18.66 -11.33
N ARG A 102 9.25 19.79 -11.48
CA ARG A 102 10.49 20.06 -10.72
C ARG A 102 10.26 20.11 -9.22
N LEU A 103 9.09 20.54 -8.77
CA LEU A 103 8.74 20.59 -7.35
C LEU A 103 8.48 19.18 -6.80
N LEU A 104 8.00 18.25 -7.62
CA LEU A 104 7.83 16.84 -7.26
C LEU A 104 9.15 16.15 -6.87
N MET A 105 10.29 16.73 -7.27
CA MET A 105 11.61 16.30 -6.80
C MET A 105 11.72 16.32 -5.27
N GLN A 106 11.09 17.28 -4.59
CA GLN A 106 11.13 17.35 -3.12
C GLN A 106 10.41 16.18 -2.47
N TRP A 107 9.30 15.72 -3.07
CA TRP A 107 8.62 14.50 -2.63
C TRP A 107 9.52 13.27 -2.82
N ARG A 108 10.21 13.14 -3.97
CA ARG A 108 11.18 12.06 -4.18
C ARG A 108 12.28 12.06 -3.13
N LEU A 109 12.93 13.21 -2.91
CA LEU A 109 14.04 13.33 -1.95
C LEU A 109 13.58 13.04 -0.51
N SER A 110 12.37 13.44 -0.14
CA SER A 110 11.78 13.09 1.16
C SER A 110 11.59 11.59 1.29
N ALA A 111 11.04 10.93 0.28
CA ALA A 111 10.83 9.48 0.28
C ALA A 111 12.15 8.70 0.32
N GLU A 112 13.19 9.18 -0.36
CA GLU A 112 14.54 8.58 -0.30
C GLU A 112 15.12 8.66 1.12
N ARG A 113 14.98 9.80 1.80
CA ARG A 113 15.42 9.95 3.20
C ARG A 113 14.65 9.03 4.16
N GLU A 114 13.35 8.85 3.95
CA GLU A 114 12.55 7.90 4.73
C GLU A 114 13.03 6.46 4.50
N ALA A 115 13.28 6.07 3.24
CA ALA A 115 13.81 4.75 2.92
C ALA A 115 15.20 4.50 3.54
N ASP A 116 16.09 5.49 3.49
CA ASP A 116 17.42 5.41 4.11
C ASP A 116 17.34 5.24 5.64
N LEU A 117 16.34 5.84 6.28
CA LEU A 117 16.07 5.68 7.71
C LEU A 117 15.52 4.29 8.04
N PHE A 118 14.64 3.74 7.19
CA PHE A 118 14.02 2.43 7.42
C PHE A 118 14.97 1.27 7.12
N ALA A 119 15.83 1.40 6.10
CA ALA A 119 16.72 0.36 5.61
C ALA A 119 17.52 -0.38 6.72
N PRO A 120 18.25 0.29 7.64
CA PRO A 120 19.02 -0.40 8.66
C PRO A 120 18.14 -1.16 9.67
N LEU A 121 16.93 -0.67 9.96
CA LEU A 121 16.01 -1.32 10.90
C LEU A 121 15.46 -2.62 10.32
N VAL A 122 15.03 -2.57 9.06
CA VAL A 122 14.51 -3.73 8.33
C VAL A 122 15.62 -4.75 8.08
N ALA A 123 16.82 -4.31 7.68
CA ALA A 123 17.97 -5.19 7.47
C ALA A 123 18.37 -5.95 8.74
N ARG A 124 18.32 -5.27 9.89
CA ARG A 124 18.57 -5.90 11.20
C ARG A 124 17.51 -6.97 11.50
N ALA A 125 16.23 -6.66 11.34
CA ALA A 125 15.14 -7.62 11.59
C ALA A 125 15.25 -8.85 10.68
N ALA A 126 15.58 -8.65 9.40
CA ALA A 126 15.75 -9.72 8.43
C ALA A 126 16.99 -10.61 8.70
N SER A 127 18.00 -10.09 9.42
CA SER A 127 19.25 -10.80 9.70
C SER A 127 19.17 -11.73 10.92
N GLU A 128 18.05 -11.73 11.64
CA GLU A 128 17.89 -12.58 12.81
C GLU A 128 17.80 -14.07 12.44
N ARG A 129 18.48 -14.93 13.21
CA ARG A 129 18.50 -16.38 12.97
C ARG A 129 17.25 -17.05 13.52
N ARG A 130 16.09 -16.72 12.96
CA ARG A 130 14.78 -17.28 13.31
C ARG A 130 13.96 -17.49 12.03
N ASP A 131 13.13 -18.52 12.00
CA ASP A 131 12.30 -18.82 10.82
C ASP A 131 11.28 -17.69 10.51
N SER A 132 10.93 -16.87 11.51
CA SER A 132 10.02 -15.72 11.37
C SER A 132 10.68 -14.44 10.85
N ALA A 133 12.02 -14.37 10.73
CA ALA A 133 12.74 -13.11 10.53
C ALA A 133 12.33 -12.34 9.26
N ALA A 134 12.07 -13.06 8.15
CA ALA A 134 11.63 -12.42 6.91
C ALA A 134 10.23 -11.79 7.04
N GLY A 135 9.29 -12.51 7.66
CA GLY A 135 7.94 -11.99 7.90
C GLY A 135 7.92 -10.86 8.92
N ASP A 136 8.77 -10.95 9.96
CA ASP A 136 8.93 -9.88 10.95
C ASP A 136 9.49 -8.60 10.31
N ALA A 137 10.43 -8.72 9.37
CA ALA A 137 10.99 -7.59 8.63
C ALA A 137 9.99 -6.93 7.68
N GLU A 138 9.19 -7.73 6.96
CA GLU A 138 8.11 -7.24 6.10
C GLU A 138 7.05 -6.50 6.91
N LYS A 139 6.58 -7.11 8.02
CA LYS A 139 5.65 -6.47 8.94
C LYS A 139 6.21 -5.16 9.50
N LEU A 140 7.49 -5.13 9.89
CA LEU A 140 8.13 -3.92 10.38
C LEU A 140 8.15 -2.81 9.30
N LEU A 141 8.45 -3.17 8.05
CA LEU A 141 8.41 -2.22 6.94
C LEU A 141 6.99 -1.64 6.73
N ASP A 142 5.97 -2.48 6.76
CA ASP A 142 4.57 -2.05 6.65
C ASP A 142 4.17 -1.09 7.78
N ASP A 143 4.54 -1.43 9.03
CA ASP A 143 4.29 -0.59 10.20
C ASP A 143 4.99 0.78 10.07
N LEU A 144 6.26 0.79 9.60
CA LEU A 144 7.03 2.03 9.38
C LEU A 144 6.41 2.91 8.29
N LEU A 145 5.98 2.32 7.17
CA LEU A 145 5.31 3.03 6.08
C LEU A 145 3.99 3.66 6.55
N SER A 146 3.17 2.90 7.26
CA SER A 146 1.88 3.36 7.78
C SER A 146 2.05 4.54 8.75
N LEU A 147 2.94 4.40 9.74
CA LEU A 147 3.19 5.46 10.72
C LEU A 147 3.85 6.70 10.10
N GLY A 148 4.77 6.49 9.13
CA GLY A 148 5.41 7.59 8.39
C GLY A 148 4.39 8.43 7.61
N GLU A 149 3.45 7.77 6.92
CA GLU A 149 2.37 8.47 6.21
C GLU A 149 1.48 9.28 7.17
N GLU A 150 1.08 8.67 8.30
CA GLU A 150 0.26 9.34 9.31
C GLU A 150 0.97 10.56 9.90
N LEU A 151 2.25 10.42 10.26
CA LEU A 151 3.07 11.52 10.77
C LEU A 151 3.14 12.66 9.76
N ARG A 152 3.43 12.37 8.49
CA ARG A 152 3.53 13.36 7.42
C ARG A 152 2.20 14.11 7.24
N ARG A 153 1.08 13.39 7.30
CA ARG A 153 -0.27 13.95 7.21
C ARG A 153 -0.57 14.90 8.38
N VAL A 154 -0.22 14.51 9.60
CA VAL A 154 -0.43 15.34 10.81
C VAL A 154 0.44 16.59 10.77
N ILE A 155 1.71 16.47 10.38
CA ILE A 155 2.62 17.61 10.21
C ILE A 155 2.07 18.60 9.18
N LEU A 156 1.67 18.11 8.00
CA LEU A 156 1.08 18.95 6.96
C LEU A 156 -0.18 19.66 7.45
N ARG A 157 -1.07 18.97 8.16
CA ARG A 157 -2.28 19.56 8.75
C ARG A 157 -1.94 20.66 9.74
N ASN A 158 -0.93 20.46 10.58
CA ASN A 158 -0.48 21.45 11.55
C ASN A 158 0.08 22.69 10.85
N LEU A 159 1.00 22.51 9.89
CA LEU A 159 1.64 23.60 9.16
C LEU A 159 0.68 24.38 8.27
N THR A 160 -0.33 23.72 7.70
CA THR A 160 -1.33 24.35 6.81
C THR A 160 -2.58 24.84 7.56
N GLY A 161 -2.62 24.75 8.89
CA GLY A 161 -3.77 25.16 9.69
C GLY A 161 -4.18 26.62 9.45
N HIS A 162 -3.20 27.51 9.30
CA HIS A 162 -3.43 28.94 9.02
C HIS A 162 -4.10 29.19 7.66
N LEU A 163 -3.91 28.31 6.66
CA LEU A 163 -4.55 28.46 5.35
C LEU A 163 -6.06 28.17 5.39
N ARG A 164 -6.57 27.55 6.47
CA ARG A 164 -8.01 27.25 6.64
C ARG A 164 -8.78 28.34 7.38
N GLN A 165 -8.10 29.28 8.03
CA GLN A 165 -8.71 30.43 8.69
C GLN A 165 -8.03 31.70 8.18
N PRO A 166 -8.51 32.26 7.06
CA PRO A 166 -8.02 33.56 6.62
C PRO A 166 -8.41 34.60 7.69
N GLU A 167 -7.40 35.33 8.19
CA GLU A 167 -7.59 36.52 9.03
C GLU A 167 -8.48 37.56 8.34
#